data_AF-A0A517R826-F1
#
_entry.id   AF-A0A517R826-F1
#
_cell.length_a   1.000
_cell.length_b   1.000
_cell.length_c   1.000
_cell.angle_alpha   90.00
_cell.angle_beta   90.00
_cell.angle_gamma   90.00
#
_symmetry.space_group_name_H-M   'P 1'
#
loop_
_entity.id
_entity.type
_entity.pdbx_description
1 polymer ?
#
loop_
_entity_poly.entity_id
_entity_poly.type
_entity_poly.pdbx_seq_one_letter_code
_entity_poly.pdbx_strand_id
1 'polypeptide(L)'
;MIGQQISLSFLVPLALEKLDEDPLAEGHCYPGDLLNAVLGIPETFWNLHTDKREVLRRVITQAKERQSSLEEEEAENIREILASMPSSLINP
;
A
#
# COMPACT_ATOMS: atom_id res chain seq x y z
N MET A 1 5.68 5.29 -13.15
CA MET A 1 5.93 3.97 -12.54
C MET A 1 6.17 4.19 -11.06
N ILE A 2 5.33 3.62 -10.19
CA ILE A 2 5.31 3.95 -8.76
C ILE A 2 6.59 3.49 -8.06
N GLY A 3 7.05 2.25 -8.29
CA GLY A 3 8.29 1.74 -7.69
C GLY A 3 9.58 2.46 -8.11
N GLN A 4 9.55 3.23 -9.21
CA GLN A 4 10.65 4.12 -9.63
C GLN A 4 10.41 5.58 -9.21
N GLN A 5 9.34 5.86 -8.47
CA GLN A 5 8.94 7.20 -8.02
C GLN A 5 8.66 8.19 -9.16
N ILE A 6 8.26 7.69 -10.34
CA ILE A 6 7.97 8.51 -11.53
C ILE A 6 6.48 8.80 -11.63
N SER A 7 6.12 10.08 -11.79
CA SER A 7 4.73 10.56 -11.96
C SER A 7 3.80 10.23 -10.78
N LEU A 8 4.32 10.29 -9.55
CA LEU A 8 3.58 9.94 -8.34
C LEU A 8 2.27 10.72 -8.18
N SER A 9 2.25 12.03 -8.49
CA SER A 9 1.04 12.86 -8.36
C SER A 9 -0.14 12.37 -9.22
N PHE A 10 0.12 11.66 -10.31
CA PHE A 10 -0.90 11.08 -11.19
C PHE A 10 -1.17 9.61 -10.88
N LEU A 11 -0.14 8.84 -10.56
CA LEU A 11 -0.26 7.40 -10.39
C LEU A 11 -0.72 6.99 -8.99
N VAL A 12 -0.38 7.76 -7.95
CA VAL A 12 -0.77 7.44 -6.59
C VAL A 12 -2.28 7.50 -6.39
N PRO A 13 -3.01 8.53 -6.88
CA PRO A 13 -4.47 8.52 -6.82
C PRO A 13 -5.09 7.26 -7.44
N LEU A 14 -4.64 6.87 -8.64
CA LEU A 14 -5.14 5.70 -9.34
C LEU A 14 -4.82 4.39 -8.61
N ALA A 15 -3.61 4.29 -8.05
CA ALA A 15 -3.23 3.14 -7.24
C ALA A 15 -4.07 3.04 -5.96
N LEU A 16 -4.35 4.18 -5.32
CA LEU A 16 -5.19 4.20 -4.12
C LEU A 16 -6.64 3.86 -4.43
N GLU A 17 -7.20 4.32 -5.55
CA GLU A 17 -8.53 3.88 -6.00
C GLU A 17 -8.58 2.36 -6.16
N LYS A 18 -7.55 1.78 -6.80
CA LYS A 18 -7.49 0.33 -6.99
C LYS A 18 -7.33 -0.43 -5.67
N LEU A 19 -6.51 0.09 -4.76
CA LEU A 19 -6.23 -0.51 -3.47
C LEU A 19 -7.40 -0.37 -2.47
N ASP A 20 -8.22 0.69 -2.57
CA ASP A 20 -9.40 0.87 -1.71
C ASP A 20 -10.53 -0.12 -2.10
N GLU A 21 -10.55 -0.58 -3.36
CA GLU A 21 -11.42 -1.69 -3.81
C GLU A 21 -10.84 -3.07 -3.44
N ASP A 22 -9.54 -3.25 -3.66
CA ASP A 22 -8.81 -4.48 -3.37
C ASP A 22 -7.41 -4.18 -2.80
N PRO A 23 -7.22 -4.28 -1.48
CA PRO A 23 -5.96 -3.92 -0.83
C PRO A 23 -4.80 -4.88 -1.17
N LEU A 24 -5.12 -6.04 -1.75
CA LEU A 24 -4.14 -7.02 -2.20
C LEU A 24 -4.04 -7.07 -3.73
N ALA A 25 -4.59 -6.05 -4.41
CA ALA A 25 -4.57 -5.95 -5.86
C ALA A 25 -3.17 -6.19 -6.40
N GLU A 26 -3.08 -7.14 -7.33
CA GLU A 26 -1.88 -7.38 -8.11
C GLU A 26 -1.68 -6.24 -9.10
N GLY A 27 -0.51 -5.63 -9.03
CA GLY A 27 0.07 -4.82 -10.06
C GLY A 27 0.53 -5.71 -11.20
N HIS A 28 1.67 -6.40 -11.02
CA HIS A 28 2.36 -7.14 -12.08
C HIS A 28 3.07 -8.43 -11.62
N CYS A 29 3.37 -8.59 -10.31
CA CYS A 29 4.25 -9.65 -9.84
C CYS A 29 3.60 -10.63 -8.86
N TYR A 30 2.93 -10.12 -7.81
CA TYR A 30 2.35 -10.95 -6.74
C TYR A 30 1.25 -10.16 -5.99
N PRO A 31 0.32 -10.83 -5.28
CA PRO A 31 -0.69 -10.17 -4.47
C PRO A 31 -0.08 -9.15 -3.51
N GLY A 32 -0.58 -7.91 -3.54
CA GLY A 32 -0.08 -6.81 -2.70
C GLY A 32 1.22 -6.16 -3.14
N ASP A 33 1.78 -6.49 -4.30
CA ASP A 33 2.94 -5.78 -4.89
C ASP A 33 2.65 -4.30 -5.16
N LEU A 34 1.41 -3.94 -5.52
CA LEU A 34 0.97 -2.56 -5.69
C LEU A 34 1.00 -1.82 -4.35
N LEU A 35 0.51 -2.46 -3.29
CA LEU A 35 0.59 -1.91 -1.94
C LEU A 35 2.06 -1.73 -1.52
N ASN A 36 2.93 -2.70 -1.79
CA ASN A 36 4.36 -2.58 -1.53
C ASN A 36 4.99 -1.40 -2.27
N ALA A 37 4.69 -1.23 -3.56
CA ALA A 37 5.17 -0.11 -4.35
C ALA A 37 4.70 1.25 -3.79
N VAL A 38 3.45 1.33 -3.29
CA VAL A 38 2.89 2.53 -2.68
C VAL A 38 3.52 2.80 -1.31
N LEU A 39 3.78 1.79 -0.49
CA LEU A 39 4.46 1.93 0.81
C LEU A 39 5.92 2.39 0.66
N GLY A 40 6.56 2.09 -0.47
CA GLY A 40 7.90 2.57 -0.80
C GLY A 40 7.99 4.06 -1.17
N ILE A 41 6.87 4.78 -1.26
CA ILE A 41 6.85 6.22 -1.58
C ILE A 41 7.39 7.03 -0.39
N PRO A 42 8.25 8.06 -0.63
CA PRO A 42 8.79 8.89 0.43
C PRO A 42 7.71 9.56 1.29
N GLU A 43 7.98 9.63 2.60
CA GLU A 43 7.09 10.27 3.58
C GLU A 43 6.75 11.73 3.24
N THR A 44 7.69 12.45 2.60
CA THR A 44 7.48 13.82 2.14
C THR A 44 6.28 13.96 1.19
N PHE A 45 5.99 12.93 0.38
CA PHE A 45 4.80 12.90 -0.48
C PHE A 45 3.52 12.82 0.36
N TRP A 46 3.49 11.93 1.35
CA TRP A 46 2.31 11.72 2.21
C TRP A 46 2.02 12.92 3.11
N ASN A 47 3.05 13.63 3.56
CA ASN A 47 2.91 14.85 4.34
C ASN A 47 2.29 16.00 3.52
N LEU A 48 2.50 16.02 2.21
CA LEU A 48 1.90 16.99 1.29
C LEU A 48 0.49 16.57 0.82
N HIS A 49 0.12 15.30 1.00
CA HIS A 49 -1.12 14.70 0.52
C HIS A 49 -1.83 13.94 1.65
N THR A 50 -2.23 14.65 2.69
CA THR A 50 -2.91 14.09 3.87
C THR A 50 -4.23 13.39 3.51
N ASP A 51 -4.96 13.87 2.51
CA ASP A 51 -6.14 13.20 1.96
C ASP A 51 -5.84 11.77 1.48
N LYS A 52 -4.71 11.60 0.79
CA LYS A 52 -4.27 10.31 0.22
C LYS A 52 -3.72 9.38 1.29
N ARG A 53 -3.05 9.96 2.29
CA ARG A 53 -2.56 9.22 3.47
C ARG A 53 -3.71 8.55 4.21
N GLU A 54 -4.86 9.22 4.37
CA GLU A 54 -6.04 8.60 4.99
C GLU A 54 -6.60 7.42 4.19
N VAL A 55 -6.59 7.49 2.85
CA VAL A 55 -6.96 6.34 2.00
C VAL A 55 -5.98 5.19 2.21
N LEU A 56 -4.67 5.47 2.16
CA LEU A 56 -3.64 4.46 2.38
C LEU A 56 -3.79 3.77 3.75
N ARG A 57 -4.15 4.52 4.80
CA ARG A 57 -4.41 3.94 6.13
C ARG A 57 -5.56 2.93 6.11
N ARG A 58 -6.66 3.24 5.41
CA ARG A 58 -7.78 2.30 5.26
C ARG A 58 -7.35 1.05 4.51
N VAL A 59 -6.63 1.21 3.40
CA VAL A 59 -6.07 0.10 2.62
C VAL A 59 -5.21 -0.82 3.50
N ILE A 60 -4.31 -0.25 4.31
CA ILE A 60 -3.45 -1.02 5.22
C ILE A 60 -4.28 -1.84 6.22
N THR A 61 -5.34 -1.25 6.78
CA THR A 61 -6.23 -1.97 7.70
C THR A 61 -6.94 -3.13 7.00
N GLN A 62 -7.49 -2.89 5.80
CA GLN A 62 -8.15 -3.94 5.02
C GLN A 62 -7.16 -5.04 4.59
N ALA A 63 -5.92 -4.70 4.23
CA ALA A 63 -4.87 -5.67 3.90
C ALA A 63 -4.58 -6.59 5.10
N LYS A 64 -4.51 -6.04 6.31
CA LYS A 64 -4.32 -6.82 7.56
C LYS A 64 -5.48 -7.74 7.87
N GLU A 65 -6.70 -7.35 7.53
CA GLU A 65 -7.87 -8.20 7.69
C GLU A 65 -7.85 -9.33 6.65
N ARG A 66 -7.62 -8.99 5.37
CA ARG A 66 -7.59 -9.98 4.29
C ARG A 66 -6.47 -10.99 4.41
N GLN A 67 -5.26 -10.59 4.83
CA GLN A 67 -4.13 -11.53 4.97
C GLN A 67 -4.43 -12.70 5.92
N SER A 68 -5.34 -12.51 6.88
CA SER A 68 -5.72 -13.56 7.83
C SER A 68 -6.53 -14.70 7.19
N SER A 69 -7.08 -14.45 6.00
CA SER A 69 -7.91 -15.38 5.23
C SER A 69 -7.19 -15.94 3.99
N LEU A 70 -5.92 -15.58 3.76
CA LEU A 70 -5.10 -16.08 2.65
C LEU A 70 -4.40 -17.40 3.01
N GLU A 71 -3.84 -18.05 1.99
CA GLU A 71 -2.90 -19.15 2.17
C GLU A 71 -1.61 -18.69 2.85
N GLU A 72 -0.92 -19.62 3.53
CA GLU A 72 0.18 -19.29 4.47
C GLU A 72 1.37 -18.60 3.77
N GLU A 73 1.70 -19.00 2.54
CA GLU A 73 2.78 -18.40 1.73
C GLU A 73 2.45 -16.97 1.27
N GLU A 74 1.21 -16.72 0.85
CA GLU A 74 0.76 -15.37 0.45
C GLU A 74 0.65 -14.44 1.65
N ALA A 75 0.12 -14.95 2.76
CA ALA A 75 0.00 -14.19 4.00
C ALA A 75 1.36 -13.76 4.56
N GLU A 76 2.41 -14.58 4.40
CA GLU A 76 3.76 -14.25 4.86
C GLU A 76 4.34 -13.04 4.11
N ASN A 77 4.25 -13.03 2.77
CA ASN A 77 4.69 -11.88 1.96
C ASN A 77 3.98 -10.58 2.37
N ILE A 78 2.66 -10.63 2.55
CA ILE A 78 1.88 -9.45 2.97
C ILE A 78 2.29 -8.99 4.37
N ARG A 79 2.55 -9.92 5.29
CA ARG A 79 3.03 -9.59 6.63
C ARG A 79 4.39 -8.92 6.61
N GLU A 80 5.31 -9.36 5.76
CA GLU A 80 6.62 -8.71 5.61
C GLU A 80 6.50 -7.28 5.06
N ILE A 81 5.65 -7.09 4.05
CA ILE A 81 5.35 -5.76 3.49
C ILE A 81 4.79 -4.84 4.59
N LEU A 82 3.82 -5.35 5.36
CA LEU A 82 3.21 -4.62 6.46
C LEU A 82 4.12 -4.51 7.71
N ALA A 83 5.20 -5.27 7.80
CA ALA A 83 6.21 -5.10 8.85
C ALA A 83 7.27 -4.05 8.45
N SER A 84 7.55 -3.91 7.16
CA SER A 84 8.53 -2.97 6.61
C SER A 84 8.00 -1.54 6.41
N MET A 85 6.69 -1.32 6.58
CA MET A 85 6.10 0.01 6.44
C MET A 85 6.59 1.00 7.50
N PRO A 86 6.82 2.28 7.14
CA PRO A 86 7.28 3.28 8.08
C PRO A 86 6.23 3.60 9.15
N SER A 87 6.69 3.71 10.41
CA SER A 87 5.84 3.91 11.59
C SER A 87 5.00 5.20 11.50
N SER A 88 5.47 6.18 10.75
CA SER A 88 4.76 7.43 10.44
C SER A 88 3.46 7.21 9.68
N LEU A 89 3.29 6.11 8.94
CA LEU A 89 2.02 5.80 8.28
C LEU A 89 0.99 5.15 9.22
N ILE A 90 1.41 4.68 10.39
CA ILE A 90 0.58 3.91 11.33
C ILE A 90 0.03 4.79 12.46
N ASN A 91 0.80 5.75 12.97
CA ASN A 91 0.38 6.62 14.08
C ASN A 91 -0.05 8.03 13.60
N PRO A 92 -1.11 8.62 14.19
CA PRO A 92 -1.50 10.00 13.94
C PRO A 92 -0.49 11.01 14.50
#